data_AF-A0A2B4S2E4-F1
#
_entry.id   AF-A0A2B4S2E4-F1
#
_cell.length_a   1.000
_cell.length_b   1.000
_cell.length_c   1.000
_cell.angle_alpha   90.00
_cell.angle_beta   90.00
_cell.angle_gamma   90.00
#
_symmetry.space_group_name_H-M   'P 1'
#
loop_
_entity.id
_entity.type
_entity.pdbx_description
1 polymer ?
#
loop_
_entity_poly.entity_id
_entity_poly.type
_entity_poly.pdbx_seq_one_letter_code
_entity_poly.pdbx_strand_id
1 'polypeptide(L)'
;MAMRKTQINKWNEKPSLIPVGFRLPVFDNYAVTVMIGGEPFTLGLFDTAGQEDYDRLRPLSYPQTDVFLVCFSVVSPSSFENVKEKWVPEITHHCPKTPFLLVGTQVDLRDDAGTIEKLTKNKQKPIAVEVAEKLTRELKAVKQHGDLI
;
A
#
# COMPACT_ATOMS: atom_id res chain seq x y z
N MET A 1 6.46 -5.47 6.34
CA MET A 1 5.69 -4.35 5.77
C MET A 1 5.09 -4.79 4.46
N ALA A 2 3.86 -4.39 4.14
CA ALA A 2 3.09 -4.97 3.06
C ALA A 2 2.71 -3.92 2.00
N MET A 3 2.68 -4.35 0.75
CA MET A 3 2.03 -3.65 -0.35
C MET A 3 0.58 -4.17 -0.41
N ARG A 4 -0.40 -3.26 -0.49
CA ARG A 4 -1.81 -3.64 -0.64
C ARG A 4 -2.26 -3.31 -2.06
N LYS A 5 -3.12 -4.13 -2.63
CA LYS A 5 -3.79 -3.82 -3.90
C LYS A 5 -5.29 -3.68 -3.69
N THR A 6 -5.90 -2.87 -4.54
CA THR A 6 -7.32 -2.58 -4.48
C THR A 6 -7.98 -2.85 -5.82
N GLN A 7 -9.11 -3.55 -5.80
CA GLN A 7 -9.98 -3.75 -6.97
C GLN A 7 -11.34 -3.11 -6.71
N ILE A 8 -11.90 -2.42 -7.71
CA ILE A 8 -13.16 -1.69 -7.61
C ILE A 8 -14.13 -2.25 -8.64
N ASN A 9 -15.22 -2.86 -8.17
CA ASN A 9 -16.28 -3.37 -9.03
C ASN A 9 -17.58 -2.61 -8.77
N LYS A 10 -18.34 -2.25 -9.80
CA LYS A 10 -19.71 -1.74 -9.60
C LYS A 10 -20.57 -2.88 -9.05
N TRP A 11 -21.39 -2.62 -8.02
CA TRP A 11 -22.06 -3.67 -7.24
C TRP A 11 -22.90 -4.67 -8.08
N ASN A 12 -23.45 -4.22 -9.20
CA ASN A 12 -24.26 -5.04 -10.12
C ASN A 12 -23.50 -5.65 -11.30
N GLU A 13 -22.22 -5.32 -11.48
CA GLU A 13 -21.37 -6.01 -12.44
C GLU A 13 -20.88 -7.29 -11.76
N LYS A 14 -21.10 -8.44 -12.41
CA LYS A 14 -20.75 -9.76 -11.85
C LYS A 14 -19.36 -9.65 -11.23
N PRO A 15 -19.19 -9.99 -9.93
CA PRO A 15 -17.85 -10.02 -9.37
C PRO A 15 -17.03 -10.93 -10.28
N SER A 16 -15.96 -10.39 -10.85
CA SER A 16 -14.91 -11.20 -11.44
C SER A 16 -14.43 -12.10 -10.31
N LEU A 17 -15.00 -13.31 -10.27
CA LEU A 17 -14.70 -14.29 -9.24
C LEU A 17 -13.20 -14.55 -9.33
N ILE A 18 -12.42 -13.93 -8.45
CA ILE A 18 -11.13 -14.49 -8.10
C ILE A 18 -11.47 -15.90 -7.62
N PRO A 19 -10.96 -16.95 -8.27
CA PRO A 19 -11.35 -18.31 -7.94
C PRO A 19 -11.16 -18.52 -6.44
N VAL A 20 -12.24 -18.89 -5.76
CA VAL A 20 -12.29 -19.10 -4.29
C VAL A 20 -11.45 -20.31 -3.85
N GLY A 21 -10.56 -20.82 -4.71
CA GLY A 21 -9.88 -22.11 -4.60
C GLY A 21 -8.38 -22.05 -4.32
N PHE A 22 -7.74 -20.89 -4.25
CA PHE A 22 -6.33 -20.78 -3.85
C PHE A 22 -6.16 -19.76 -2.73
N ARG A 23 -6.75 -20.09 -1.58
CA ARG A 23 -6.46 -19.37 -0.33
C ARG A 23 -5.09 -19.83 0.18
N LEU A 24 -4.03 -19.32 -0.45
CA LEU A 24 -2.71 -19.35 0.19
C LEU A 24 -2.78 -18.44 1.42
N PRO A 25 -2.16 -18.79 2.56
CA PRO A 25 -2.15 -18.01 3.81
C PRO A 25 -1.45 -16.63 3.71
N VAL A 26 -1.30 -16.12 2.49
CA VAL A 26 -0.58 -14.92 2.07
C VAL A 26 -1.57 -13.81 1.65
N PHE A 27 -2.87 -14.11 1.53
CA PHE A 27 -3.90 -13.19 1.03
C PHE A 27 -5.11 -13.10 1.97
N ASP A 28 -5.23 -11.98 2.68
CA ASP A 28 -6.51 -11.57 3.27
C ASP A 28 -7.26 -10.72 2.25
N ASN A 29 -8.46 -11.18 1.89
CA ASN A 29 -9.37 -10.50 0.98
C ASN A 29 -10.46 -9.83 1.81
N TYR A 30 -10.48 -8.50 1.86
CA TYR A 30 -11.53 -7.74 2.53
C TYR A 30 -12.33 -6.98 1.49
N ALA A 31 -13.66 -7.06 1.52
CA ALA A 31 -14.52 -6.36 0.57
C ALA A 31 -15.48 -5.44 1.31
N VAL A 32 -15.55 -4.16 0.89
CA VAL A 32 -16.45 -3.16 1.47
C VAL A 32 -17.26 -2.52 0.36
N THR A 33 -18.55 -2.31 0.58
CA THR A 33 -19.37 -1.49 -0.32
C THR A 33 -19.31 -0.03 0.10
N VAL A 34 -18.92 0.85 -0.82
CA VAL A 34 -18.84 2.31 -0.63
C VAL A 34 -19.77 3.01 -1.62
N MET A 35 -20.32 4.16 -1.22
CA MET A 35 -21.17 4.98 -2.09
C MET A 35 -20.32 6.09 -2.71
N ILE A 36 -20.22 6.12 -4.05
CA ILE A 36 -19.50 7.15 -4.79
C ILE A 36 -20.50 7.83 -5.72
N GLY A 37 -20.76 9.12 -5.49
CA GLY A 37 -21.73 9.88 -6.30
C GLY A 37 -23.16 9.31 -6.25
N GLY A 38 -23.53 8.64 -5.15
CA GLY A 38 -24.84 7.99 -5.00
C GLY A 38 -24.95 6.59 -5.63
N GLU A 39 -23.89 6.08 -6.25
CA GLU A 39 -23.84 4.70 -6.76
C GLU A 39 -23.00 3.78 -5.84
N PRO A 40 -23.42 2.52 -5.62
CA PRO A 40 -22.67 1.56 -4.82
C PRO A 40 -21.52 0.91 -5.61
N PHE A 41 -20.33 0.91 -5.02
CA PHE A 41 -19.13 0.24 -5.51
C PHE A 41 -18.59 -0.72 -4.45
N THR A 42 -18.10 -1.89 -4.88
CA THR A 42 -17.41 -2.84 -4.02
C THR A 42 -15.91 -2.66 -4.14
N LEU A 43 -15.27 -2.30 -3.03
CA LEU A 43 -13.84 -2.15 -2.85
C LEU A 43 -13.27 -3.46 -2.29
N GLY A 44 -12.53 -4.21 -3.10
CA GLY A 44 -11.75 -5.37 -2.65
C GLY A 44 -10.32 -4.97 -2.29
N LEU A 45 -9.91 -5.22 -1.06
CA LEU A 45 -8.56 -5.03 -0.54
C LEU A 45 -7.88 -6.40 -0.44
N PHE A 46 -6.67 -6.47 -0.99
CA PHE A 46 -5.86 -7.68 -0.97
C PHE A 46 -4.49 -7.35 -0.40
N ASP A 47 -4.17 -7.94 0.74
CA ASP A 47 -2.84 -7.82 1.35
C ASP A 47 -1.86 -8.77 0.66
N THR A 48 -0.62 -8.32 0.49
CA THR A 48 0.46 -9.16 -0.03
C THR A 48 1.63 -9.22 0.96
N ALA A 49 2.23 -10.40 1.13
CA ALA A 49 3.41 -10.53 1.99
C ALA A 49 4.59 -9.77 1.40
N GLY A 50 5.23 -8.93 2.22
CA GLY A 50 6.41 -8.17 1.81
C GLY A 50 7.75 -8.86 2.06
N GLN A 51 7.74 -10.13 2.46
CA GLN A 51 8.96 -10.93 2.62
C GLN A 51 9.50 -11.34 1.24
N GLU A 52 10.82 -11.44 1.12
CA GLU A 52 11.50 -11.75 -0.14
C GLU A 52 11.16 -13.14 -0.69
N ASP A 53 10.86 -14.09 0.18
CA ASP A 53 10.42 -15.45 -0.20
C ASP A 53 9.19 -15.44 -1.13
N TYR A 54 8.40 -14.36 -1.09
CA TYR A 54 7.21 -14.19 -1.93
C TYR A 54 7.42 -13.29 -3.15
N ASP A 55 8.62 -12.76 -3.40
CA ASP A 55 8.87 -11.80 -4.50
C ASP A 55 8.50 -12.36 -5.88
N ARG A 56 8.64 -13.68 -6.09
CA ARG A 56 8.24 -14.33 -7.35
C ARG A 56 6.75 -14.63 -7.46
N LEU A 57 6.07 -14.80 -6.32
CA LEU A 57 4.66 -15.17 -6.26
C LEU A 57 3.75 -13.93 -6.20
N ARG A 58 4.21 -12.85 -5.57
CA ARG A 58 3.47 -11.60 -5.39
C ARG A 58 2.95 -11.03 -6.72
N PRO A 59 3.74 -10.94 -7.81
CA PRO A 59 3.27 -10.37 -9.07
C PRO A 59 2.14 -11.14 -9.74
N LEU A 60 2.00 -12.45 -9.44
CA LEU A 60 0.89 -13.25 -9.96
C LEU A 60 -0.47 -12.75 -9.47
N SER A 61 -0.49 -11.98 -8.38
CA SER A 61 -1.70 -11.37 -7.83
C SER A 61 -2.03 -10.00 -8.44
N TYR A 62 -1.12 -9.36 -9.18
CA TYR A 62 -1.34 -7.99 -9.68
C TYR A 62 -2.35 -7.80 -10.81
N PRO A 63 -2.68 -8.81 -11.65
CA PRO A 63 -3.69 -8.63 -12.68
C PRO A 63 -5.01 -8.07 -12.13
N GLN A 64 -5.65 -7.21 -12.94
CA GLN A 64 -6.91 -6.54 -12.62
C GLN A 64 -6.86 -5.66 -11.36
N THR A 65 -5.69 -5.12 -10.99
CA THR A 65 -5.60 -4.11 -9.93
C THR A 65 -5.95 -2.74 -10.49
N ASP A 66 -6.84 -2.02 -9.80
CA ASP A 66 -7.21 -0.64 -10.18
C ASP A 66 -6.28 0.39 -9.54
N VAL A 67 -5.86 0.14 -8.29
CA VAL A 67 -4.90 1.00 -7.58
C VAL A 67 -4.09 0.20 -6.56
N PHE A 68 -2.81 0.51 -6.44
CA PHE A 68 -1.95 -0.01 -5.37
C PHE A 68 -1.85 0.97 -4.19
N LEU A 69 -1.79 0.44 -2.97
CA LEU A 69 -1.39 1.18 -1.78
C LEU A 69 0.01 0.72 -1.39
N VAL A 70 0.99 1.60 -1.59
CA VAL A 70 2.36 1.36 -1.15
C VAL A 70 2.48 1.94 0.26
N CYS A 71 2.50 1.06 1.26
CA CYS A 71 2.52 1.47 2.65
C CYS A 71 3.96 1.54 3.17
N PHE A 72 4.26 2.57 3.96
CA PHE A 72 5.45 2.62 4.81
C PHE A 72 5.10 2.89 6.28
N SER A 73 5.92 2.47 7.24
CA SER A 73 5.77 2.89 8.63
C SER A 73 6.58 4.17 8.86
N VAL A 74 5.95 5.19 9.44
CA VAL A 74 6.62 6.47 9.71
C VAL A 74 7.70 6.33 10.79
N VAL A 75 7.71 5.25 11.55
CA VAL A 75 8.73 4.94 12.57
C VAL A 75 9.67 3.81 12.14
N SER A 76 9.67 3.46 10.85
CA SER A 76 10.59 2.49 10.27
C SER A 76 11.24 3.05 9.00
N PRO A 77 12.41 3.70 9.10
CA PRO A 77 13.06 4.33 7.95
C PRO A 77 13.42 3.39 6.81
N SER A 78 13.89 2.18 7.10
CA SER A 78 14.16 1.15 6.09
C SER A 78 12.93 0.79 5.26
N SER A 79 11.77 0.87 5.90
CA SER A 79 10.49 0.63 5.27
C SER A 79 10.15 1.73 4.24
N PHE A 80 10.46 2.99 4.57
CA PHE A 80 10.32 4.13 3.66
C PHE A 80 11.30 4.05 2.49
N GLU A 81 12.54 3.63 2.72
CA GLU A 81 13.54 3.40 1.66
C GLU A 81 13.09 2.36 0.64
N ASN A 82 12.52 1.24 1.12
CA ASN A 82 11.99 0.16 0.28
C ASN A 82 10.89 0.62 -0.70
N VAL A 83 10.20 1.73 -0.45
CA VAL A 83 9.22 2.30 -1.39
C VAL A 83 9.89 2.57 -2.74
N LYS A 84 11.03 3.24 -2.72
CA LYS A 84 11.77 3.66 -3.91
C LYS A 84 12.64 2.55 -4.47
N GLU A 85 13.18 1.71 -3.60
CA GLU A 85 14.15 0.67 -3.99
C GLU A 85 13.50 -0.62 -4.45
N LYS A 86 12.29 -0.93 -3.94
CA LYS A 86 11.62 -2.21 -4.18
C LYS A 86 10.21 -2.04 -4.74
N TRP A 87 9.31 -1.42 -3.97
CA TRP A 87 7.87 -1.51 -4.23
C TRP A 87 7.45 -0.78 -5.51
N VAL A 88 7.87 0.47 -5.69
CA VAL A 88 7.51 1.24 -6.89
C VAL A 88 8.17 0.68 -8.16
N PRO A 89 9.45 0.28 -8.16
CA PRO A 89 10.04 -0.43 -9.29
C PRO A 89 9.28 -1.71 -9.66
N GLU A 90 8.90 -2.53 -8.67
CA GLU A 90 8.16 -3.78 -8.89
C GLU A 90 6.77 -3.54 -9.49
N ILE A 91 5.99 -2.60 -8.92
CA ILE A 91 4.68 -2.20 -9.48
C ILE A 91 4.85 -1.66 -10.90
N THR A 92 5.83 -0.78 -11.13
CA THR A 92 6.03 -0.16 -12.44
C THR A 92 6.45 -1.20 -13.49
N HIS A 93 7.22 -2.21 -13.10
CA HIS A 93 7.62 -3.30 -13.99
C HIS A 93 6.45 -4.17 -14.41
N HIS A 94 5.60 -4.59 -13.46
CA HIS A 94 4.51 -5.53 -13.74
C HIS A 94 3.20 -4.86 -14.15
N CYS A 95 2.98 -3.61 -13.75
CA CYS A 95 1.71 -2.88 -13.88
C CYS A 95 1.95 -1.38 -14.22
N PRO A 96 2.65 -1.05 -15.32
CA PRO A 96 3.16 0.29 -15.61
C PRO A 96 2.08 1.39 -15.74
N LYS A 97 0.82 1.01 -15.99
CA LYS A 97 -0.31 1.94 -16.15
C LYS A 97 -1.19 2.05 -14.90
N THR A 98 -0.94 1.22 -13.88
CA THR A 98 -1.80 1.18 -12.69
C THR A 98 -1.31 2.24 -11.70
N PRO A 99 -2.19 3.15 -11.26
CA PRO A 99 -1.82 4.16 -10.28
C PRO A 99 -1.49 3.52 -8.92
N PHE A 100 -0.74 4.25 -8.11
CA PHE A 100 -0.52 3.88 -6.72
C PHE A 100 -0.58 5.11 -5.80
N LEU A 101 -0.98 4.86 -4.55
CA LEU A 101 -1.00 5.80 -3.45
C LEU A 101 0.16 5.46 -2.50
N LEU A 102 0.86 6.47 -2.00
CA LEU A 102 1.83 6.30 -0.92
C LEU A 102 1.12 6.52 0.42
N VAL A 103 1.24 5.58 1.36
CA VAL A 103 0.51 5.60 2.63
C VAL A 103 1.48 5.51 3.81
N GLY A 104 1.53 6.55 4.64
CA GLY A 104 2.22 6.52 5.92
C GLY A 104 1.36 5.82 6.99
N THR A 105 1.94 4.84 7.68
CA THR A 105 1.27 4.07 8.74
C THR A 105 1.96 4.27 10.08
N GLN A 106 1.26 3.95 11.18
CA GLN A 106 1.76 4.11 12.56
C GLN A 106 2.07 5.57 12.91
N VAL A 107 1.25 6.49 12.41
CA VAL A 107 1.42 7.94 12.59
C VAL A 107 1.35 8.35 14.06
N ASP A 108 0.62 7.60 14.87
CA ASP A 108 0.53 7.74 16.33
C ASP A 108 1.89 7.56 17.03
N LEU A 109 2.80 6.77 16.45
CA LEU A 109 4.12 6.52 17.02
C LEU A 109 5.15 7.60 16.65
N ARG A 110 4.81 8.56 15.77
CA ARG A 110 5.72 9.61 15.32
C ARG A 110 6.20 10.49 16.48
N ASP A 111 5.32 10.75 17.44
CA ASP A 111 5.57 11.57 18.63
C ASP A 111 5.72 10.75 19.92
N ASP A 112 5.70 9.41 19.82
CA ASP A 112 5.87 8.52 20.98
C ASP A 112 7.31 8.55 21.48
N ALA A 113 7.49 8.97 22.74
CA ALA A 113 8.80 9.14 23.34
C ALA A 113 9.64 7.85 23.35
N GLY A 114 9.00 6.70 23.63
CA GLY A 114 9.70 5.42 23.66
C GLY A 114 10.20 4.99 22.27
N THR A 115 9.41 5.25 21.24
CA THR A 115 9.76 4.99 19.84
C THR A 115 10.86 5.94 19.35
N ILE A 116 10.78 7.23 19.68
CA ILE A 116 11.81 8.21 19.37
C ILE A 116 13.15 7.83 20.03
N GLU A 117 13.14 7.41 21.30
CA GLU A 117 14.35 7.00 22.01
C GLU A 117 15.01 5.79 21.33
N LYS A 118 14.22 4.78 20.97
CA LYS A 118 14.71 3.58 20.24
C LYS A 118 15.33 3.93 18.89
N LEU A 119 14.67 4.80 18.11
CA LEU A 119 15.20 5.24 16.82
C LEU A 119 16.49 6.04 16.99
N THR A 120 16.54 6.92 17.98
CA THR A 120 17.73 7.74 18.27
C THR A 120 18.93 6.88 18.67
N LYS A 121 18.73 5.79 19.43
CA LYS A 121 19.80 4.81 19.72
C LYS A 121 20.42 4.21 18.46
N ASN A 122 19.62 4.06 17.40
CA ASN A 122 20.06 3.59 16.09
C ASN A 122 20.43 4.73 15.12
N LYS A 123 20.58 5.97 15.62
CA LYS A 123 20.85 7.19 14.82
C LYS A 123 19.80 7.46 13.73
N GLN A 124 18.57 7.05 13.98
CA GLN A 124 17.43 7.23 13.10
C GLN A 124 16.42 8.19 13.73
N LYS A 125 15.48 8.66 12.92
CA LYS A 125 14.35 9.49 13.34
C LYS A 125 13.08 9.06 12.61
N PRO A 126 11.89 9.34 13.18
CA PRO A 126 10.66 9.18 12.44
C PRO A 126 10.68 9.94 11.11
N ILE A 127 9.96 9.42 10.12
CA ILE A 127 9.78 10.04 8.82
C ILE A 127 8.87 11.26 9.00
N ALA A 128 9.44 12.43 8.69
CA ALA A 128 8.73 13.69 8.67
C ALA A 128 7.77 13.76 7.46
N VAL A 129 6.64 14.44 7.64
CA VAL A 129 5.59 14.56 6.63
C VAL A 129 6.15 15.15 5.34
N GLU A 130 6.96 16.20 5.44
CA GLU A 130 7.53 16.92 4.29
C GLU A 130 8.44 16.01 3.43
N VAL A 131 9.13 15.07 4.08
CA VAL A 131 10.01 14.10 3.41
C VAL A 131 9.16 13.10 2.62
N ALA A 132 8.09 12.59 3.23
CA ALA A 132 7.17 11.65 2.57
C ALA A 132 6.36 12.32 1.44
N GLU A 133 5.95 13.57 1.62
CA GLU A 133 5.32 14.36 0.55
C GLU A 133 6.26 14.60 -0.62
N LYS A 134 7.54 14.90 -0.34
CA LYS A 134 8.55 15.05 -1.39
C LYS A 134 8.68 13.76 -2.20
N LEU A 135 8.76 12.61 -1.53
CA LEU A 135 8.83 11.31 -2.20
C LEU A 135 7.56 11.02 -3.03
N THR A 136 6.38 11.36 -2.51
CA THR A 136 5.09 11.24 -3.23
C THR A 136 5.14 11.98 -4.57
N ARG A 137 5.66 13.22 -4.56
CA ARG A 137 5.84 14.03 -5.79
C ARG A 137 6.89 13.44 -6.73
N GLU A 138 8.04 13.03 -6.19
CA GLU A 138 9.13 12.42 -6.97
C GLU A 138 8.68 11.15 -7.70
N LEU A 139 7.90 10.30 -7.03
CA LEU A 139 7.44 9.03 -7.57
C LEU A 139 6.15 9.15 -8.40
N LYS A 140 5.58 10.36 -8.52
CA LYS A 140 4.30 10.61 -9.21
C LYS A 140 3.16 9.75 -8.66
N ALA A 141 3.19 9.46 -7.36
CA ALA A 141 2.10 8.79 -6.68
C ALA A 141 0.83 9.65 -6.76
N VAL A 142 -0.33 9.01 -6.83
CA VAL A 142 -1.62 9.72 -6.78
C VAL A 142 -1.70 10.43 -5.43
N LYS A 143 -2.19 11.68 -5.43
CA LYS A 143 -2.42 12.45 -4.22
C LYS A 143 -3.88 12.27 -3.79
N GLN A 144 -4.10 11.87 -2.55
CA GLN A 144 -5.44 11.93 -1.94
C GLN A 144 -5.77 13.37 -1.51
N HIS A 145 -7.06 13.72 -1.50
CA HIS A 145 -7.54 14.93 -0.85
C HIS A 145 -7.61 14.70 0.67
N GLY A 146 -6.69 15.29 1.44
CA GLY A 146 -6.61 15.19 2.92
C GLY A 146 -5.29 14.64 3.46
N ASP A 147 -4.98 14.96 4.73
CA ASP A 147 -3.68 14.79 5.40
C ASP A 147 -3.37 13.33 5.81
N LEU A 148 -3.13 12.45 4.83
CA LEU A 148 -2.80 11.02 5.05
C LEU A 148 -1.30 10.70 4.88
N ILE A 149 -0.42 11.70 5.08
CA ILE A 149 1.04 11.57 5.03
C ILE A 149 1.64 11.98 6.39
#